data_AF-A0AAJ6HUD8-F1
#
_entry.id   AF-A0AAJ6HUD8-F1
#
_cell.length_a   1.000
_cell.length_b   1.000
_cell.length_c   1.000
_cell.angle_alpha   90.00
_cell.angle_beta   90.00
_cell.angle_gamma   90.00
#
_symmetry.space_group_name_H-M   'P 1'
#
loop_
_entity.id
_entity.type
_entity.pdbx_description
1 polymer ?
#
loop_
_entity_poly.entity_id
_entity_poly.type
_entity_poly.pdbx_seq_one_letter_code
_entity_poly.pdbx_strand_id
1 'polypeptide(L)'
;MRCGRSPGCCAGLKDWRDWAQVSIGGSPWLGHDPGPEVEVVGDDLRVWQDGGPNRHHGRWAGVHIDLPHRALPGLLAGAQRDLVGFLDALSGWAARVGLEQRGTALVDAIDRNFAITAPLDVQPSR
;
A
#
# COMPACT_ATOMS: atom_id res chain seq x y z
N MET A 1 21.92 -2.21 22.08
CA MET A 1 21.02 -2.99 21.19
C MET A 1 20.75 -2.15 19.94
N ARG A 2 21.26 -2.55 18.77
CA ARG A 2 21.00 -1.87 17.51
C ARG A 2 19.77 -2.51 16.86
N CYS A 3 18.64 -1.81 16.88
CA CYS A 3 17.49 -2.20 16.05
C CYS A 3 17.85 -1.83 14.61
N GLY A 4 18.16 -2.82 13.79
CA GLY A 4 18.34 -2.63 12.34
C GLY A 4 16.99 -2.30 11.72
N ARG A 5 16.67 -1.01 11.59
CA ARG A 5 15.52 -0.53 10.82
C ARG A 5 15.90 -0.57 9.34
N SER A 6 15.42 -1.58 8.62
CA SER A 6 15.32 -1.46 7.16
C SER A 6 14.22 -0.43 6.84
N PRO A 7 14.43 0.49 5.88
CA PRO A 7 13.37 1.37 5.39
C PRO A 7 12.14 0.56 4.99
N GLY A 8 10.94 1.03 5.35
CA GLY A 8 9.67 0.39 4.96
C GLY A 8 9.18 -0.78 5.84
N CYS A 9 9.83 -1.11 6.97
CA CYS A 9 9.40 -2.26 7.79
C CYS A 9 8.08 -2.08 8.57
N CYS A 10 7.49 -0.88 8.56
CA CYS A 10 6.32 -0.54 9.38
C CYS A 10 5.04 -0.25 8.58
N ALA A 11 5.17 -0.01 7.27
CA ALA A 11 4.05 0.00 6.35
C ALA A 11 3.95 -1.39 5.71
N GLY A 12 2.85 -2.08 5.95
CA GLY A 12 2.59 -3.41 5.45
C GLY A 12 1.40 -3.39 4.50
N LEU A 13 1.08 -4.58 3.99
CA LEU A 13 -0.06 -4.72 3.08
C LEU A 13 -1.38 -4.23 3.69
N LYS A 14 -1.55 -4.29 5.02
CA LYS A 14 -2.75 -3.79 5.72
C LYS A 14 -3.03 -2.30 5.50
N ASP A 15 -1.99 -1.52 5.21
CA ASP A 15 -2.06 -0.06 5.07
C ASP A 15 -2.30 0.35 3.60
N TRP A 16 -2.48 -0.60 2.67
CA TRP A 16 -2.59 -0.33 1.23
C TRP A 16 -3.73 0.65 0.87
N ARG A 17 -4.82 0.65 1.65
CA ARG A 17 -5.98 1.52 1.45
C ARG A 17 -5.70 2.97 1.85
N ASP A 18 -4.69 3.24 2.66
CA ASP A 18 -4.35 4.60 3.11
C ASP A 18 -3.93 5.49 1.93
N TRP A 19 -3.48 4.89 0.82
CA TRP A 19 -3.21 5.63 -0.41
C TRP A 19 -4.43 6.36 -0.96
N ALA A 20 -5.65 5.90 -0.67
CA ALA A 20 -6.87 6.62 -1.06
C ALA A 20 -6.96 8.01 -0.43
N GLN A 21 -6.33 8.21 0.74
CA GLN A 21 -6.30 9.51 1.43
C GLN A 21 -5.60 10.60 0.61
N VAL A 22 -4.66 10.23 -0.27
CA VAL A 22 -3.98 11.20 -1.17
C VAL A 22 -4.98 11.91 -2.07
N SER A 23 -6.05 11.22 -2.49
CA SER A 23 -7.08 11.81 -3.37
C SER A 23 -7.90 12.90 -2.68
N ILE A 24 -7.87 12.97 -1.35
CA ILE A 24 -8.56 13.99 -0.54
C ILE A 24 -7.57 14.94 0.17
N GLY A 25 -6.29 14.95 -0.26
CA GLY A 25 -5.25 15.80 0.29
C GLY A 25 -4.60 15.29 1.59
N GLY A 26 -4.89 14.06 1.98
CA GLY A 26 -4.18 13.35 3.04
C GLY A 26 -2.87 12.73 2.57
N SER A 27 -2.17 12.02 3.46
CA SER A 27 -0.94 11.30 3.14
C SER A 27 -0.94 9.93 3.81
N PRO A 28 -0.61 8.85 3.09
CA PRO A 28 -0.58 7.50 3.64
C PRO A 28 0.56 7.35 4.64
N TRP A 29 0.38 6.48 5.62
CA TRP A 29 1.47 6.07 6.49
C TRP A 29 2.41 5.11 5.73
N LEU A 30 3.63 5.56 5.45
CA LEU A 30 4.64 4.75 4.71
C LEU A 30 5.76 4.20 5.59
N GLY A 31 5.61 4.30 6.91
CA GLY A 31 6.55 3.77 7.89
C GLY A 31 7.28 4.86 8.67
N HIS A 32 8.04 4.43 9.68
CA HIS A 32 8.77 5.34 10.56
C HIS A 32 10.01 5.93 9.90
N ASP A 33 10.43 7.09 10.41
CA ASP A 33 11.66 7.77 10.01
C ASP A 33 12.94 6.89 10.23
N PRO A 34 13.91 6.93 9.29
CA PRO A 34 13.78 7.49 7.94
C PRO A 34 12.80 6.66 7.10
N GLY A 35 11.76 7.33 6.61
CA GLY A 35 10.61 6.69 5.99
C GLY A 35 10.16 7.47 4.75
N PRO A 36 9.57 6.81 3.75
CA PRO A 36 9.05 7.46 2.57
C PRO A 36 7.99 8.51 2.90
N GLU A 37 7.87 9.52 2.05
CA GLU A 37 6.80 10.53 2.12
C GLU A 37 6.23 10.81 0.73
N VAL A 38 4.95 11.14 0.68
CA VAL A 38 4.28 11.58 -0.55
C VAL A 38 4.07 13.09 -0.50
N GLU A 39 4.34 13.73 -1.62
CA GLU A 39 4.14 15.16 -1.83
C GLU A 39 3.40 15.38 -3.15
N VAL A 40 2.45 16.32 -3.18
CA VAL A 40 1.78 16.72 -4.42
C VAL A 40 2.59 17.86 -5.05
N VAL A 41 3.06 17.66 -6.28
CA VAL A 41 3.85 18.63 -7.04
C VAL A 41 3.15 18.89 -8.37
N GLY A 42 2.38 19.98 -8.43
CA GLY A 42 1.52 20.26 -9.58
C GLY A 42 0.47 19.16 -9.75
N ASP A 43 0.47 18.50 -10.91
CA ASP A 43 -0.46 17.41 -11.23
C ASP A 43 0.11 16.02 -10.89
N ASP A 44 1.32 15.95 -10.35
CA ASP A 44 2.03 14.71 -10.03
C ASP A 44 2.09 14.48 -8.53
N LEU A 45 2.16 13.20 -8.15
CA LEU A 45 2.54 12.74 -6.82
C LEU A 45 4.02 12.37 -6.88
N ARG A 46 4.80 12.99 -6.01
CA ARG A 46 6.19 12.64 -5.76
C ARG A 46 6.28 11.76 -4.53
N VAL A 47 6.83 10.57 -4.68
CA VAL A 47 7.09 9.64 -3.58
C VAL A 47 8.59 9.62 -3.31
N TRP A 48 8.97 10.18 -2.17
CA TRP A 48 10.35 10.26 -1.71
C TRP A 48 10.80 8.95 -1.04
N GLN A 49 12.06 8.56 -1.24
CA GLN A 49 12.65 7.41 -0.54
C GLN A 49 12.77 7.68 0.97
N ASP A 50 13.27 8.87 1.34
CA ASP A 50 13.38 9.35 2.72
C ASP A 50 12.69 10.72 2.82
N GLY A 51 11.84 10.89 3.83
CA GLY A 51 11.02 12.08 4.09
C GLY A 51 11.71 13.21 4.88
N GLY A 52 11.00 14.32 5.04
CA GLY A 52 11.41 15.45 5.87
C GLY A 52 12.84 15.96 5.60
N PRO A 53 13.62 16.30 6.64
CA PRO A 53 15.02 16.72 6.49
C PRO A 53 15.91 15.67 5.81
N ASN A 54 15.55 14.39 5.91
CA ASN A 54 16.34 13.29 5.37
C ASN A 54 16.30 13.22 3.83
N ARG A 55 15.34 13.89 3.17
CA ARG A 55 15.28 14.03 1.69
C ARG A 55 16.57 14.52 1.06
N HIS A 56 17.38 15.30 1.79
CA HIS A 56 18.59 15.93 1.28
C HIS A 56 19.87 15.37 1.91
N HIS A 57 19.78 14.30 2.69
CA HIS A 57 20.89 13.76 3.46
C HIS A 57 21.00 12.23 3.33
N GLY A 58 22.22 11.71 3.49
CA GLY A 58 22.47 10.27 3.45
C GLY A 58 22.49 9.67 2.05
N ARG A 59 22.40 8.33 1.99
CA ARG A 59 22.55 7.55 0.75
C ARG A 59 21.44 7.81 -0.27
N TRP A 60 20.25 8.15 0.19
CA TRP A 60 19.05 8.29 -0.63
C TRP A 60 18.64 9.74 -0.87
N ALA A 61 19.55 10.68 -0.61
CA ALA A 61 19.32 12.10 -0.84
C ALA A 61 18.85 12.34 -2.28
N GLY A 62 17.71 13.00 -2.43
CA GLY A 62 17.11 13.35 -3.71
C GLY A 62 16.40 12.22 -4.44
N VAL A 63 16.41 10.99 -3.92
CA VAL A 63 15.78 9.84 -4.60
C VAL A 63 14.27 9.87 -4.41
N HIS A 64 13.55 9.92 -5.52
CA HIS A 64 12.10 9.90 -5.57
C HIS A 64 11.61 9.29 -6.89
N ILE A 65 10.33 8.95 -6.91
CA ILE A 65 9.57 8.66 -8.14
C ILE A 65 8.43 9.66 -8.27
N ASP A 66 8.11 10.03 -9.50
CA ASP A 66 6.95 10.84 -9.83
C ASP A 66 5.92 9.98 -10.56
N LEU A 67 4.65 10.12 -10.18
CA LEU A 67 3.52 9.50 -10.86
C LEU A 67 2.38 10.51 -11.03
N PRO A 68 1.62 10.48 -12.15
CA PRO A 68 0.49 11.37 -12.30
C PRO A 68 -0.55 11.15 -11.20
N HIS A 69 -1.03 12.21 -10.55
CA HIS A 69 -2.03 12.09 -9.51
C HIS A 69 -3.31 11.39 -10.03
N ARG A 70 -3.71 11.71 -11.26
CA ARG A 70 -4.83 11.06 -11.97
C ARG A 70 -4.67 9.55 -12.17
N ALA A 71 -3.46 9.00 -12.07
CA ALA A 71 -3.22 7.56 -12.21
C ALA A 71 -3.55 6.79 -10.93
N LEU A 72 -3.59 7.47 -9.78
CA LEU A 72 -3.73 6.84 -8.47
C LEU A 72 -5.00 5.96 -8.34
N PRO A 73 -6.21 6.40 -8.76
CA PRO A 73 -7.39 5.54 -8.69
C PRO A 73 -7.24 4.24 -9.50
N GLY A 74 -6.61 4.32 -10.68
CA GLY A 74 -6.34 3.17 -11.53
C GLY A 74 -5.34 2.19 -10.91
N LEU A 75 -4.28 2.72 -10.28
CA LEU A 75 -3.27 1.93 -9.57
C LEU A 75 -3.88 1.22 -8.35
N LEU A 76 -4.71 1.91 -7.57
CA LEU A 76 -5.39 1.31 -6.41
C LEU A 76 -6.40 0.24 -6.81
N ALA A 77 -7.17 0.49 -7.87
CA ALA A 77 -8.05 -0.52 -8.44
C ALA A 77 -7.25 -1.74 -8.96
N GLY A 78 -6.04 -1.52 -9.51
CA GLY A 78 -5.11 -2.58 -9.88
C GLY A 78 -4.67 -3.43 -8.69
N ALA A 79 -4.17 -2.78 -7.64
CA ALA A 79 -3.77 -3.45 -6.40
C ALA A 79 -4.93 -4.26 -5.79
N GLN A 80 -6.15 -3.72 -5.79
CA GLN A 80 -7.34 -4.44 -5.31
C GLN A 80 -7.61 -5.70 -6.14
N ARG A 81 -7.54 -5.62 -7.48
CA ARG A 81 -7.72 -6.79 -8.35
C ARG A 81 -6.68 -7.87 -8.08
N ASP A 82 -5.42 -7.48 -7.90
CA ASP A 82 -4.34 -8.44 -7.60
C ASP A 82 -4.56 -9.12 -6.23
N LEU A 83 -5.05 -8.37 -5.24
CA LEU A 83 -5.40 -8.90 -3.93
C LEU A 83 -6.61 -9.84 -3.96
N VAL A 84 -7.62 -9.53 -4.77
CA VAL A 84 -8.75 -10.45 -5.01
C VAL A 84 -8.24 -11.72 -5.68
N GLY A 85 -7.39 -11.62 -6.70
CA GLY A 85 -6.76 -12.78 -7.33
C GLY A 85 -5.91 -13.60 -6.36
N PHE A 86 -5.28 -12.96 -5.38
CA PHE A 86 -4.60 -13.66 -4.30
C PHE A 86 -5.56 -14.46 -3.40
N LEU A 87 -6.74 -13.92 -3.07
CA LEU A 87 -7.77 -14.67 -2.33
C LEU A 87 -8.25 -15.91 -3.11
N ASP A 88 -8.43 -15.78 -4.43
CA ASP A 88 -8.78 -16.91 -5.30
C ASP A 88 -7.69 -17.98 -5.30
N ALA A 89 -6.42 -17.57 -5.44
CA ALA A 89 -5.28 -18.47 -5.37
C ALA A 89 -5.15 -19.15 -4.00
N LEU A 90 -5.40 -18.42 -2.91
CA LEU A 90 -5.38 -18.94 -1.53
C LEU A 90 -6.50 -19.97 -1.32
N SER A 91 -7.71 -19.70 -1.82
CA SER A 91 -8.83 -20.64 -1.81
C SER A 91 -8.49 -21.93 -2.57
N GLY A 92 -7.96 -21.79 -3.80
CA GLY A 92 -7.52 -22.93 -4.60
C GLY A 92 -6.38 -23.73 -3.98
N TRP A 93 -5.48 -23.09 -3.24
CA TRP A 93 -4.47 -23.77 -2.43
C TRP A 93 -5.09 -24.53 -1.25
N ALA A 94 -5.99 -23.89 -0.49
CA ALA A 94 -6.62 -24.50 0.67
C ALA A 94 -7.44 -25.75 0.32
N ALA A 95 -8.11 -25.73 -0.84
CA ALA A 95 -8.81 -26.88 -1.38
C ALA A 95 -7.85 -28.04 -1.72
N ARG A 96 -6.72 -27.73 -2.38
CA ARG A 96 -5.71 -28.75 -2.77
C ARG A 96 -5.05 -29.44 -1.59
N VAL A 97 -4.87 -28.74 -0.46
CA VAL A 97 -4.23 -29.30 0.75
C VAL A 97 -5.24 -29.82 1.77
N GLY A 98 -6.54 -29.83 1.44
CA GLY A 98 -7.59 -30.48 2.25
C GLY A 98 -7.95 -29.73 3.53
N LEU A 99 -7.94 -28.38 3.52
CA LEU A 99 -8.30 -27.59 4.72
C LEU A 99 -9.81 -27.48 4.96
N GLU A 100 -10.64 -27.85 3.98
CA GLU A 100 -12.10 -27.80 4.08
C GLU A 100 -12.59 -26.45 4.65
N GLN A 101 -13.42 -26.47 5.70
CA GLN A 101 -13.96 -25.26 6.33
C GLN A 101 -12.90 -24.34 6.94
N ARG A 102 -11.73 -24.88 7.32
CA ARG A 102 -10.61 -24.06 7.81
C ARG A 102 -10.02 -23.22 6.68
N GLY A 103 -10.10 -23.71 5.44
CA GLY A 103 -9.69 -22.98 4.24
C GLY A 103 -10.55 -21.74 4.03
N THR A 104 -11.88 -21.92 4.03
CA THR A 104 -12.84 -20.81 3.92
C THR A 104 -12.64 -19.79 5.03
N ALA A 105 -12.55 -20.24 6.30
CA ALA A 105 -12.33 -19.35 7.44
C ALA A 105 -11.02 -18.56 7.34
N LEU A 106 -9.97 -19.13 6.75
CA LEU A 106 -8.70 -18.44 6.51
C LEU A 106 -8.86 -17.35 5.45
N VAL A 107 -9.49 -17.66 4.29
CA VAL A 107 -9.74 -16.69 3.23
C VAL A 107 -10.58 -15.53 3.76
N ASP A 108 -11.65 -15.81 4.49
CA ASP A 108 -12.51 -14.80 5.11
C ASP A 108 -11.78 -13.96 6.17
N ALA A 109 -10.84 -14.56 6.91
CA ALA A 109 -10.04 -13.81 7.88
C ALA A 109 -9.07 -12.85 7.18
N ILE A 110 -8.44 -13.28 6.08
CA ILE A 110 -7.55 -12.44 5.28
C ILE A 110 -8.35 -11.31 4.62
N ASP A 111 -9.46 -11.62 3.93
CA ASP A 111 -10.28 -10.60 3.28
C ASP A 111 -10.73 -9.52 4.28
N ARG A 112 -11.23 -9.94 5.45
CA ARG A 112 -11.63 -9.00 6.51
C ARG A 112 -10.48 -8.18 7.07
N ASN A 113 -9.32 -8.80 7.34
CA ASN A 113 -8.19 -8.12 7.97
C ASN A 113 -7.52 -7.09 7.05
N PHE A 114 -7.56 -7.32 5.73
CA PHE A 114 -6.98 -6.42 4.73
C PHE A 114 -8.03 -5.59 3.99
N ALA A 115 -9.32 -5.79 4.29
CA ALA A 115 -10.47 -5.18 3.62
C ALA A 115 -10.34 -5.24 2.09
N ILE A 116 -10.06 -6.43 1.54
CA ILE A 116 -9.70 -6.61 0.12
C ILE A 116 -10.92 -6.40 -0.77
N THR A 117 -12.02 -7.10 -0.51
CA THR A 117 -13.25 -7.03 -1.32
C THR A 117 -14.11 -5.80 -1.01
N ALA A 118 -13.84 -5.12 0.10
CA ALA A 118 -14.56 -3.91 0.47
C ALA A 118 -14.36 -2.79 -0.58
N PRO A 119 -15.42 -2.07 -0.98
CA PRO A 119 -15.32 -1.00 -1.97
C PRO A 119 -14.24 0.02 -1.61
N LEU A 120 -13.41 0.42 -2.56
CA LEU A 120 -12.45 1.50 -2.39
C LEU A 120 -13.14 2.85 -2.54
N ASP A 121 -12.97 3.73 -1.56
CA ASP A 121 -13.41 5.12 -1.64
C ASP A 121 -12.30 5.96 -2.29
N VAL A 122 -12.17 5.84 -3.61
CA VAL A 122 -11.24 6.66 -4.40
C VAL A 122 -12.06 7.61 -5.26
N GLN A 123 -12.03 8.89 -4.90
CA GLN A 123 -12.64 9.93 -5.72
C GLN A 123 -11.82 10.06 -7.02
N PRO A 124 -12.47 10.12 -8.20
CA PRO A 124 -11.75 10.47 -9.42
C PRO A 124 -11.20 11.89 -9.28
N SER A 125 -9.90 12.05 -9.57
CA SER A 125 -9.23 13.36 -9.61
C SER A 125 -9.99 14.29 -10.57
N ARG A 126 -10.35 15.49 -10.12
CA ARG A 126 -10.98 16.52 -10.95
C ARG A 126 -10.00 17.13 -11.93
#